data_AF-A0A7G8DP93-F1
#
_entry.id   AF-A0A7G8DP93-F1
#
_cell.length_a   1.000
_cell.length_b   1.000
_cell.length_c   1.000
_cell.angle_alpha   90.00
_cell.angle_beta   90.00
_cell.angle_gamma   90.00
#
_symmetry.space_group_name_H-M   'P 1'
#
loop_
_entity.id
_entity.type
_entity.pdbx_description
1 polymer ?
#
loop_
_entity_poly.entity_id
_entity_poly.type
_entity_poly.pdbx_seq_one_letter_code
_entity_poly.pdbx_strand_id
1 'polypeptide(L)'
;MIDWEVSQASSLALVLLLDQFSRHIWRDQVRAYQGDLRAQRLSQKALDQRWLEQEPQKARRQFWLMPLLHAECLDTVNKAIPLLERWVDVATADVARRNRGMLLKHGRYPWRDTALGR
;
A
#
# COMPACT_ATOMS: atom_id res chain seq x y z
N MET A 1 -4.04 12.95 22.55
CA MET A 1 -3.67 12.58 21.17
C MET A 1 -4.82 11.73 20.62
N ILE A 2 -5.46 12.11 19.53
CA ILE A 2 -6.55 11.31 18.95
C ILE A 2 -5.90 10.13 18.25
N ASP A 3 -6.12 8.90 18.73
CA ASP A 3 -5.59 7.70 18.11
C ASP A 3 -6.48 7.28 16.93
N TRP A 4 -5.97 7.44 15.71
CA TRP A 4 -6.68 7.09 14.48
C TRP A 4 -6.59 5.59 14.18
N GLU A 5 -5.76 4.83 14.91
CA GLU A 5 -5.52 3.41 14.63
C GLU A 5 -6.53 2.49 15.34
N VAL A 6 -7.52 3.04 16.03
CA VAL A 6 -8.45 2.29 16.90
C VAL A 6 -9.57 1.56 16.16
N SER A 7 -10.03 2.08 15.02
CA SER A 7 -11.16 1.52 14.25
C SER A 7 -10.78 1.29 12.80
N GLN A 8 -11.52 0.42 12.11
CA GLN A 8 -11.36 0.18 10.67
C GLN A 8 -11.46 1.48 9.86
N ALA A 9 -12.48 2.31 10.12
CA ALA A 9 -12.73 3.52 9.36
C ALA A 9 -11.63 4.57 9.55
N SER A 10 -11.26 4.86 10.81
CA SER A 10 -10.21 5.83 11.12
C SER A 10 -8.84 5.37 10.63
N SER A 11 -8.55 4.07 10.71
CA SER A 11 -7.29 3.50 10.25
C SER A 11 -7.18 3.55 8.72
N LEU A 12 -8.27 3.28 7.98
CA LEU A 12 -8.29 3.42 6.52
C LEU A 12 -8.08 4.88 6.09
N ALA A 13 -8.71 5.84 6.79
CA ALA A 13 -8.48 7.26 6.54
C ALA A 13 -7.00 7.62 6.71
N LEU A 14 -6.36 7.08 7.75
CA LEU A 14 -4.92 7.26 7.97
C LEU A 14 -4.07 6.61 6.87
N VAL A 15 -4.43 5.42 6.37
CA VAL A 15 -3.77 4.80 5.20
C VAL A 15 -3.86 5.73 3.98
N LEU A 16 -5.04 6.27 3.68
CA LEU A 16 -5.22 7.21 2.57
C LEU A 16 -4.33 8.45 2.71
N LEU A 17 -4.24 9.03 3.92
CA LEU A 17 -3.40 10.21 4.17
C LEU A 17 -1.91 9.91 4.00
N LEU A 18 -1.45 8.76 4.50
CA LEU A 18 -0.03 8.40 4.53
C LEU A 18 0.48 7.85 3.20
N ASP A 19 -0.40 7.21 2.39
CA ASP A 19 0.01 6.51 1.18
C ASP A 19 -0.52 7.15 -0.11
N GLN A 20 -1.81 7.51 -0.21
CA GLN A 20 -2.38 8.03 -1.45
C GLN A 20 -2.27 9.55 -1.55
N PHE A 21 -2.68 10.24 -0.49
CA PHE A 21 -2.68 11.70 -0.41
C PHE A 21 -1.25 12.24 -0.46
N SER A 22 -0.34 11.68 0.35
CA SER A 22 1.08 12.05 0.38
C SER A 22 1.73 12.00 -1.01
N ARG A 23 1.49 10.93 -1.78
CA ARG A 23 1.98 10.77 -3.16
C ARG A 23 1.37 11.77 -4.13
N HIS A 24 0.16 12.26 -3.86
CA HIS A 24 -0.50 13.26 -4.70
C HIS A 24 0.05 14.67 -4.44
N ILE A 25 0.15 15.09 -3.18
CA ILE A 25 0.53 16.46 -2.82
C ILE A 25 2.04 16.70 -2.83
N TRP A 26 2.85 15.64 -2.62
CA TRP A 26 4.31 15.71 -2.62
C TRP A 26 4.91 14.94 -3.80
N ARG A 27 4.23 14.95 -4.96
CA ARG A 27 4.68 14.25 -6.17
C ARG A 27 6.16 14.56 -6.45
N ASP A 28 6.93 13.52 -6.77
CA ASP A 28 8.37 13.55 -7.06
C ASP A 28 9.26 14.06 -5.91
N GLN A 29 8.76 14.08 -4.67
CA GLN A 29 9.51 14.49 -3.49
C GLN A 29 9.62 13.36 -2.46
N VAL A 30 10.68 13.36 -1.64
CA VAL A 30 10.89 12.41 -0.54
C VAL A 30 9.69 12.34 0.42
N ARG A 31 8.99 13.46 0.61
CA ARG A 31 7.81 13.57 1.50
C ARG A 31 6.65 12.66 1.07
N ALA A 32 6.54 12.30 -0.21
CA ALA A 32 5.54 11.34 -0.69
C ALA A 32 5.67 9.95 -0.05
N TYR A 33 6.85 9.61 0.46
CA TYR A 33 7.20 8.26 0.92
C TYR A 33 7.38 8.16 2.44
N GLN A 34 7.33 9.28 3.16
CA GLN A 34 7.59 9.31 4.61
C GLN A 34 6.54 8.51 5.41
N GLY A 35 5.34 8.33 4.85
CA GLY A 35 4.26 7.56 5.47
C GLY A 35 4.31 6.05 5.22
N ASP A 36 5.16 5.57 4.30
CA ASP A 36 5.10 4.19 3.76
C ASP A 36 5.11 3.12 4.85
N LEU A 37 6.08 3.17 5.77
CA LEU A 37 6.21 2.14 6.82
C LEU A 37 5.00 2.11 7.76
N ARG A 38 4.42 3.27 8.08
CA ARG A 38 3.23 3.34 8.94
C ARG A 38 2.00 2.84 8.20
N ALA A 39 1.82 3.19 6.93
CA ALA A 39 0.74 2.69 6.09
C ALA A 39 0.84 1.16 5.89
N GLN A 40 2.04 0.61 5.74
CA GLN A 40 2.28 -0.84 5.67
C GLN A 40 1.87 -1.55 6.97
N ARG A 41 2.24 -1.02 8.13
CA ARG A 41 1.82 -1.58 9.44
C ARG A 41 0.31 -1.57 9.60
N LEU A 42 -0.36 -0.49 9.19
CA LEU A 42 -1.83 -0.41 9.23
C LEU A 42 -2.49 -1.42 8.27
N SER A 43 -1.89 -1.63 7.10
CA SER A 43 -2.35 -2.63 6.15
C SER A 43 -2.24 -4.04 6.71
N GLN A 44 -1.12 -4.36 7.36
CA GLN A 44 -0.93 -5.65 8.04
C GLN A 44 -1.93 -5.81 9.18
N LYS A 45 -2.13 -4.78 10.02
CA LYS A 45 -3.14 -4.78 11.07
C LYS A 45 -4.54 -5.06 10.52
N ALA A 46 -4.90 -4.48 9.38
CA ALA A 46 -6.21 -4.71 8.76
C ALA A 46 -6.40 -6.17 8.30
N LEU A 47 -5.32 -6.84 7.86
CA LEU A 47 -5.35 -8.27 7.57
C LEU A 47 -5.52 -9.09 8.85
N ASP A 48 -4.74 -8.79 9.90
CA ASP A 48 -4.77 -9.50 11.18
C ASP A 48 -6.13 -9.37 11.87
N GLN A 49 -6.76 -8.21 11.76
CA GLN A 49 -8.10 -7.91 12.30
C GLN A 49 -9.25 -8.31 11.37
N ARG A 50 -8.95 -8.92 10.21
CA ARG A 50 -9.93 -9.36 9.20
C ARG A 50 -10.85 -8.23 8.69
N TRP A 51 -10.38 -6.98 8.73
CA TRP A 51 -11.17 -5.81 8.30
C TRP A 51 -11.51 -5.84 6.81
N LEU A 52 -10.65 -6.42 5.97
CA LEU A 52 -10.93 -6.56 4.54
C LEU A 52 -12.13 -7.45 4.25
N GLU A 53 -12.40 -8.45 5.10
CA GLU A 53 -13.55 -9.34 4.95
C GLU A 53 -14.88 -8.60 5.23
N GLN A 54 -14.84 -7.66 6.17
CA GLN A 54 -15.98 -6.86 6.60
C GLN A 54 -16.20 -5.62 5.74
N GLU A 55 -15.22 -5.23 4.93
CA GLU A 55 -15.30 -4.07 4.04
C GLU A 55 -16.15 -4.42 2.80
N PRO A 56 -17.33 -3.82 2.59
CA PRO A 56 -18.17 -4.14 1.42
C PRO A 56 -17.64 -3.51 0.13
N GLN A 57 -16.84 -2.44 0.22
CA GLN A 57 -16.40 -1.71 -0.97
C GLN A 57 -15.06 -2.21 -1.48
N LYS A 58 -15.06 -2.73 -2.70
CA LYS A 58 -13.87 -3.15 -3.44
C LYS A 58 -12.76 -2.08 -3.46
N ALA A 59 -13.10 -0.82 -3.73
CA ALA A 59 -12.12 0.27 -3.76
C ALA A 59 -11.44 0.47 -2.39
N ARG A 60 -12.17 0.32 -1.28
CA ARG A 60 -11.62 0.42 0.07
C ARG A 60 -10.70 -0.76 0.41
N ARG A 61 -11.04 -1.97 -0.04
CA ARG A 61 -10.13 -3.14 0.04
C ARG A 61 -8.84 -2.92 -0.73
N GLN A 62 -8.91 -2.28 -1.89
CA GLN A 62 -7.73 -1.92 -2.66
C GLN A 62 -6.82 -0.96 -1.88
N PHE A 63 -7.39 0.12 -1.30
CA PHE A 63 -6.61 1.06 -0.50
C PHE A 63 -5.93 0.42 0.72
N TRP A 64 -6.57 -0.59 1.32
CA TRP A 64 -5.93 -1.39 2.38
C TRP A 64 -4.72 -2.19 1.91
N LEU A 65 -4.69 -2.63 0.66
CA LEU A 65 -3.61 -3.48 0.13
C LEU A 65 -2.49 -2.67 -0.53
N MET A 66 -2.77 -1.47 -1.03
CA MET A 66 -1.79 -0.64 -1.76
C MET A 66 -0.47 -0.41 -1.02
N PRO A 67 -0.44 -0.10 0.29
CA PRO A 67 0.84 0.12 0.98
C PRO A 67 1.77 -1.09 0.95
N LEU A 68 1.24 -2.32 0.97
CA LEU A 68 2.02 -3.55 0.85
C LEU A 68 2.65 -3.69 -0.56
N LEU A 69 1.96 -3.20 -1.59
CA LEU A 69 2.46 -3.18 -2.97
C LEU A 69 3.55 -2.13 -3.17
N HIS A 70 3.49 -1.03 -2.41
CA HIS A 70 4.49 0.05 -2.46
C HIS A 70 5.77 -0.28 -1.67
N ALA A 71 5.77 -1.37 -0.89
CA ALA A 71 6.96 -1.85 -0.21
C ALA A 71 8.04 -2.26 -1.22
N GLU A 72 9.27 -1.83 -0.99
CA GLU A 72 10.45 -2.35 -1.68
C GLU A 72 10.94 -3.65 -1.01
N CYS A 73 10.01 -4.57 -0.78
CA CYS A 73 10.24 -5.87 -0.17
C CYS A 73 9.50 -6.94 -0.99
N LEU A 74 10.27 -7.81 -1.66
CA LEU A 74 9.71 -8.78 -2.60
C LEU A 74 8.75 -9.76 -1.92
N ASP A 75 9.07 -10.21 -0.71
CA ASP A 75 8.21 -11.10 0.08
C ASP A 75 6.86 -10.45 0.42
N THR A 76 6.87 -9.19 0.84
CA THR A 76 5.65 -8.42 1.12
C THR A 76 4.76 -8.29 -0.12
N VAL A 77 5.36 -7.93 -1.26
CA VAL A 77 4.61 -7.79 -2.54
C VAL A 77 4.05 -9.13 -3.00
N ASN A 78 4.82 -10.21 -2.88
CA ASN A 78 4.38 -11.57 -3.24
C ASN A 78 3.17 -12.02 -2.43
N LYS A 79 3.14 -11.73 -1.13
CA LYS A 79 2.01 -12.05 -0.26
C LYS A 79 0.77 -11.19 -0.55
N ALA A 80 0.96 -9.95 -0.99
CA ALA A 80 -0.13 -9.02 -1.27
C ALA A 80 -0.86 -9.29 -2.60
N ILE A 81 -0.17 -9.80 -3.63
CA ILE A 81 -0.76 -10.00 -4.97
C ILE A 81 -1.97 -10.96 -4.96
N PRO A 82 -1.92 -12.16 -4.34
CA PRO A 82 -3.09 -13.03 -4.25
C PRO A 82 -4.27 -12.39 -3.50
N LEU A 83 -3.99 -11.50 -2.55
CA LEU A 83 -5.02 -10.77 -1.81
C LEU A 83 -5.74 -9.75 -2.70
N LEU A 84 -5.03 -9.07 -3.60
CA LEU A 84 -5.67 -8.20 -4.60
C LEU A 84 -6.61 -8.99 -5.50
N GLU A 85 -6.17 -10.15 -5.98
CA GLU A 85 -7.00 -10.99 -6.85
C GLU A 85 -8.26 -11.46 -6.14
N ARG A 86 -8.14 -11.87 -4.87
CA ARG A 86 -9.26 -12.31 -4.04
C ARG A 86 -10.23 -11.19 -3.67
N TRP A 87 -9.70 -10.04 -3.24
CA TRP A 87 -10.50 -9.00 -2.57
C TRP A 87 -10.83 -7.81 -3.48
N VAL A 88 -10.12 -7.66 -4.60
CA VAL A 88 -10.24 -6.55 -5.55
C VAL A 88 -10.60 -7.06 -6.95
N ASP A 89 -9.61 -7.45 -7.75
CA ASP A 89 -9.75 -8.08 -9.08
C ASP A 89 -8.40 -8.52 -9.66
N VAL A 90 -8.47 -9.34 -10.71
CA VAL A 90 -7.32 -9.83 -11.49
C VAL A 90 -6.55 -8.70 -12.16
N ALA A 91 -7.24 -7.68 -12.71
CA ALA A 91 -6.59 -6.61 -13.47
C ALA A 91 -5.65 -5.76 -12.61
N THR A 92 -6.05 -5.46 -11.37
CA THR A 92 -5.28 -4.76 -10.36
C THR A 92 -4.12 -5.64 -9.87
N ALA A 93 -4.35 -6.94 -9.68
CA ALA A 93 -3.29 -7.89 -9.38
C ALA A 93 -2.24 -7.95 -10.49
N ASP A 94 -2.64 -7.86 -11.76
CA ASP A 94 -1.71 -7.83 -12.90
C ASP A 94 -0.85 -6.56 -12.95
N VAL A 95 -1.42 -5.40 -12.58
CA VAL A 95 -0.62 -4.18 -12.39
C VAL A 95 0.47 -4.42 -11.32
N ALA A 96 0.09 -5.00 -10.18
CA ALA A 96 1.04 -5.33 -9.13
C ALA A 96 2.11 -6.35 -9.57
N ARG A 97 1.74 -7.37 -10.37
CA ARG A 97 2.68 -8.33 -10.96
C ARG A 97 3.71 -7.66 -11.87
N ARG A 98 3.28 -6.69 -12.69
CA ARG A 98 4.20 -5.89 -13.54
C ARG A 98 5.17 -5.07 -12.69
N ASN A 99 4.66 -4.37 -11.67
CA ASN A 99 5.50 -3.58 -10.76
C ASN A 99 6.49 -4.48 -9.99
N ARG A 100 6.06 -5.65 -9.54
CA ARG A 100 6.93 -6.66 -8.92
C ARG A 100 8.11 -7.04 -9.83
N GLY A 101 7.92 -7.07 -11.15
CA GLY A 101 9.02 -7.32 -12.11
C GLY A 101 10.15 -6.29 -11.99
N MET A 102 9.83 -5.02 -11.71
CA MET A 102 10.82 -3.98 -11.48
C MET A 102 11.55 -4.18 -10.15
N LEU A 103 10.80 -4.53 -9.09
CA LEU A 103 11.37 -4.85 -7.80
C LEU A 103 12.30 -6.08 -7.86
N LEU A 104 11.93 -7.12 -8.61
CA LEU A 104 12.75 -8.32 -8.82
C LEU A 104 14.06 -7.99 -9.56
N LYS A 105 14.00 -7.11 -10.57
CA LYS A 105 15.16 -6.75 -11.39
C LYS A 105 16.11 -5.78 -10.70
N HIS A 106 15.58 -4.82 -9.94
CA HIS A 106 16.34 -3.69 -9.41
C HIS A 106 16.51 -3.71 -7.89
N GLY A 107 15.82 -4.61 -7.18
CA GLY A 107 15.76 -4.61 -5.71
C GLY A 107 14.97 -3.43 -5.14
N ARG A 108 14.42 -2.56 -6.00
CA ARG A 108 13.74 -1.31 -5.67
C ARG A 108 12.85 -0.85 -6.84
N TYR A 109 12.12 0.24 -6.67
CA TYR A 109 11.31 0.88 -7.69
C TYR A 109 12.02 2.09 -8.31
N PRO A 110 12.49 2.01 -9.57
CA PRO A 110 13.30 3.08 -10.18
C PRO A 110 12.59 4.43 -10.30
N TRP A 111 11.27 4.47 -10.40
CA TRP A 111 10.52 5.75 -10.40
C TRP A 111 10.60 6.51 -9.05
N ARG A 112 11.11 5.88 -7.99
CA ARG A 112 11.37 6.54 -6.69
C ARG A 112 12.78 7.12 -6.60
N ASP A 113 13.69 6.75 -7.49
CA ASP A 113 15.13 7.04 -7.40
C ASP A 113 15.40 8.55 -7.31
N THR A 114 14.85 9.34 -8.23
CA THR A 114 15.00 10.81 -8.22
C THR A 114 14.51 11.44 -6.91
N ALA A 115 13.33 11.05 -6.44
CA ALA A 115 12.73 11.62 -5.25
C ALA A 115 13.43 11.19 -3.95
N LEU A 116 14.17 10.07 -3.98
CA LEU A 116 14.91 9.51 -2.85
C LEU A 116 16.43 9.71 -2.94
N GLY A 117 16.93 10.34 -4.01
CA GLY A 117 18.34 10.65 -4.20
C GLY A 117 19.25 9.43 -4.39
N ARG A 118 18.80 8.40 -5.11
CA ARG A 118 19.53 7.14 -5.31
C ARG A 118 19.47 6.61 -6.73
#